data_AF-A0A7L4PCY7-F1
#
_entry.id   AF-A0A7L4PCY7-F1
#
_cell.length_a   1.000
_cell.length_b   1.000
_cell.length_c   1.000
_cell.angle_alpha   90.00
_cell.angle_beta   90.00
_cell.angle_gamma   90.00
#
_symmetry.space_group_name_H-M   'P 1'
#
loop_
_entity.id
_entity.type
_entity.pdbx_description
1 polymer ?
#
loop_
_entity_poly.entity_id
_entity_poly.type
_entity_poly.pdbx_seq_one_letter_code
_entity_poly.pdbx_strand_id
1 'polypeptide(L)' 'MDILLEEVRRAFGNTAESKLAESLIQAYREGGPRGVRRALLEYLKALGVDVEDRED' A
#
# COMPACT_ATOMS: atom_id res chain seq x y z
N MET A 1 6.03 -2.50 19.03
CA MET A 1 5.49 -3.52 18.11
C MET A 1 4.26 -2.93 17.45
N ASP A 2 4.14 -3.03 16.14
CA ASP A 2 2.98 -2.50 15.43
C ASP A 2 1.95 -3.61 15.20
N ILE A 3 0.92 -3.62 16.05
CA ILE A 3 -0.10 -4.67 16.08
C ILE A 3 -0.76 -4.83 14.71
N LEU A 4 -1.00 -3.73 13.98
CA LEU A 4 -1.67 -3.81 12.68
C LEU A 4 -0.78 -4.49 11.62
N LEU A 5 0.52 -4.17 11.57
CA LEU A 5 1.43 -4.81 10.62
C LEU A 5 1.66 -6.28 10.96
N GLU A 6 1.66 -6.65 12.24
CA GLU A 6 1.73 -8.05 12.66
C GLU A 6 0.50 -8.85 12.23
N GLU A 7 -0.70 -8.29 12.41
CA GLU A 7 -1.93 -8.94 11.96
C GLU A 7 -1.99 -9.08 10.44
N VAL A 8 -1.49 -8.09 9.68
CA VAL A 8 -1.33 -8.22 8.22
C VAL A 8 -0.41 -9.37 7.86
N ARG A 9 0.76 -9.48 8.50
CA ARG A 9 1.70 -10.59 8.27
C ARG A 9 1.12 -11.95 8.66
N ARG A 10 0.31 -12.01 9.72
CA ARG A 10 -0.39 -13.24 10.13
C ARG A 10 -1.46 -13.64 9.12
N ALA A 11 -2.24 -12.70 8.63
CA ALA A 11 -3.35 -12.96 7.71
C ALA A 11 -2.84 -13.32 6.30
N PHE A 12 -1.85 -12.60 5.80
CA PHE A 12 -1.38 -12.71 4.41
C PHE A 12 -0.06 -13.46 4.26
N GLY A 13 0.67 -13.74 5.33
CA GLY A 13 1.98 -14.39 5.27
C GLY A 13 3.03 -13.52 4.56
N ASN A 14 4.00 -14.16 3.87
CA ASN A 14 5.03 -13.46 3.09
C ASN A 14 4.65 -13.34 1.60
N THR A 15 3.47 -12.78 1.33
CA THR A 15 2.92 -12.62 -0.03
C THR A 15 3.15 -11.21 -0.58
N ALA A 16 2.89 -11.02 -1.87
CA ALA A 16 2.95 -9.69 -2.48
C ALA A 16 1.85 -8.77 -1.90
N GLU A 17 0.70 -9.34 -1.60
CA GLU A 17 -0.44 -8.71 -0.97
C GLU A 17 -0.11 -8.23 0.45
N SER A 18 0.62 -9.04 1.24
CA SER A 18 1.11 -8.61 2.55
C SER A 18 2.03 -7.40 2.43
N LYS A 19 2.99 -7.44 1.50
CA LYS A 19 3.95 -6.34 1.29
C LYS A 19 3.25 -5.06 0.83
N LEU A 20 2.27 -5.17 -0.06
CA LEU A 20 1.45 -4.05 -0.48
C LEU A 20 0.66 -3.47 0.69
N ALA A 21 -0.04 -4.31 1.46
CA ALA A 21 -0.82 -3.86 2.62
C ALA A 21 0.06 -3.14 3.64
N GLU A 22 1.23 -3.68 3.98
CA GLU A 22 2.21 -3.02 4.85
C GLU A 22 2.65 -1.66 4.29
N SER A 23 2.94 -1.58 2.99
CA SER A 23 3.33 -0.34 2.32
C SER A 23 2.23 0.72 2.36
N LEU A 24 0.97 0.35 2.11
CA LEU A 24 -0.16 1.27 2.16
C LEU A 24 -0.41 1.80 3.58
N ILE A 25 -0.27 0.95 4.61
CA ILE A 25 -0.40 1.37 6.01
C ILE A 25 0.70 2.36 6.39
N GLN A 26 1.94 2.11 5.99
CA GLN A 26 3.06 3.03 6.24
C GLN A 26 2.84 4.36 5.50
N ALA A 27 2.46 4.31 4.23
CA ALA A 27 2.17 5.49 3.43
C ALA A 27 1.03 6.35 4.02
N TYR A 28 0.00 5.72 4.61
CA TYR A 28 -1.05 6.44 5.32
C TYR A 28 -0.53 7.18 6.55
N ARG A 29 0.39 6.59 7.30
CA ARG A 29 0.93 7.23 8.50
C ARG A 29 1.84 8.40 8.20
N GLU A 30 2.57 8.34 7.08
CA GLU A 30 3.48 9.39 6.66
C GLU A 30 2.76 10.55 5.96
N GLY A 31 1.76 10.24 5.12
CA GLY A 31 1.16 11.23 4.21
C GLY A 31 -0.37 11.21 4.18
N GLY A 32 -1.02 10.48 5.09
CA GLY A 32 -2.47 10.32 5.11
C GLY A 32 -3.01 9.67 3.82
N PRO A 33 -4.27 9.97 3.45
CA PRO A 33 -4.88 9.45 2.23
C PRO A 33 -4.07 9.73 0.95
N ARG A 34 -3.40 10.88 0.85
CA ARG A 34 -2.56 11.23 -0.31
C ARG A 34 -1.33 10.32 -0.42
N GLY A 35 -0.71 9.97 0.72
CA GLY A 35 0.39 9.02 0.76
C GLY A 35 -0.03 7.64 0.24
N VAL A 36 -1.18 7.14 0.68
CA VAL A 36 -1.77 5.87 0.20
C VAL A 36 -1.99 5.90 -1.31
N ARG A 37 -2.61 6.97 -1.82
CA ARG A 37 -2.87 7.13 -3.26
C ARG A 37 -1.58 7.06 -4.07
N ARG A 38 -0.53 7.77 -3.65
CA ARG A 38 0.78 7.72 -4.30
C ARG A 38 1.36 6.30 -4.31
N ALA A 39 1.40 5.64 -3.15
CA ALA A 39 1.95 4.29 -3.02
C ALA A 39 1.18 3.27 -3.89
N LEU A 40 -0.15 3.38 -3.95
CA LEU A 40 -0.98 2.52 -4.79
C LEU A 40 -0.73 2.77 -6.28
N LEU A 41 -0.61 4.02 -6.71
CA LEU A 41 -0.29 4.35 -8.11
C LEU A 41 1.08 3.82 -8.53
N GLU A 42 2.09 3.96 -7.66
CA GLU A 42 3.43 3.41 -7.90
C GLU A 42 3.38 1.88 -8.04
N TYR A 43 2.64 1.20 -7.17
CA TYR A 43 2.44 -0.24 -7.25
C TYR A 43 1.76 -0.67 -8.57
N LEU A 44 0.69 0.01 -8.97
CA LEU A 44 -0.04 -0.30 -10.21
C LEU A 44 0.84 -0.07 -11.45
N LYS A 45 1.62 1.02 -11.48
CA LYS A 45 2.60 1.28 -12.55
C LYS A 45 3.66 0.19 -12.62
N ALA A 46 4.15 -0.31 -11.48
CA ALA A 46 5.12 -1.40 -11.44
C ALA A 46 4.55 -2.72 -12.01
N LEU A 47 3.23 -2.92 -11.95
CA LEU A 47 2.53 -4.04 -12.60
C LEU A 47 2.24 -3.80 -14.09
N GLY A 48 2.66 -2.66 -14.65
CA GLY A 48 2.36 -2.28 -16.03
C GLY A 48 0.92 -1.84 -16.26
N VAL A 49 0.17 -1.56 -15.19
CA VAL A 49 -1.18 -0.99 -15.31
C VAL A 49 -1.04 0.50 -15.58
N ASP A 50 -1.58 0.94 -16.72
CA ASP A 50 -1.66 2.36 -17.04
C ASP A 50 -2.82 2.98 -16.25
N VAL A 51 -2.49 3.82 -15.28
CA VAL A 51 -3.45 4.49 -14.40
C VAL A 51 -3.29 5.99 -14.56
N GLU A 52 -4.30 6.64 -15.12
CA GLU A 52 -4.39 8.09 -15.12
C GLU A 52 -4.81 8.58 -13.75
N ASP A 53 -3.98 9.43 -13.16
CA ASP A 53 -4.26 9.99 -11.85
C ASP A 53 -5.21 11.19 -11.99
N ARG A 54 -6.53 10.93 -11.99
CA ARG A 54 -7.53 12.00 -12.02
C ARG A 54 -7.80 12.46 -10.60
N GLU A 55 -7.33 13.67 -10.28
CA GLU A 55 -7.77 14.38 -9.07
C GLU A 55 -9.18 14.93 -9.37
N ASP A 56 -10.19 14.38 -8.70
CA ASP A 56 -11.52 15.02 -8.56
C ASP A 56 -11.50 16.08 -7.45
#